data_AF-A0A535APW0-F1
#
_entry.id   AF-A0A535APW0-F1
#
_cell.length_a   1.000
_cell.length_b   1.000
_cell.length_c   1.000
_cell.angle_alpha   90.00
_cell.angle_beta   90.00
_cell.angle_gamma   90.00
#
_symmetry.space_group_name_H-M   'P 1'
#
loop_
_entity.id
_entity.type
_entity.pdbx_description
1 polymer ?
#
loop_
_entity_poly.entity_id
_entity_poly.type
_entity_poly.pdbx_seq_one_letter_code
_entity_poly.pdbx_strand_id
1 'polypeptide(L)'
;MTPLIVAIWVAGAVQLAIAAANLEVARKLDYRANLARLTPIVAQVFLAHAVYIVLVMIWFSSICLVFARELASGDPLARFLTGGLAAF
;
A
#
# COMPACT_ATOMS: atom_id res chain seq x y z
N MET A 1 17.43 -15.02 13.06
CA MET A 1 16.34 -14.31 12.34
C MET A 1 15.16 -15.26 12.30
N THR A 2 14.05 -14.98 12.98
CA THR A 2 12.85 -15.82 12.95
C THR A 2 12.21 -15.76 11.57
N PRO A 3 11.73 -16.89 11.00
CA PRO A 3 11.13 -16.93 9.66
C PRO A 3 9.95 -15.96 9.51
N LEU A 4 9.25 -15.67 10.61
CA LEU A 4 8.13 -14.73 10.66
C LEU A 4 8.53 -13.28 10.31
N ILE A 5 9.71 -12.82 10.78
CA ILE A 5 10.20 -11.46 10.49
C ILE A 5 10.50 -11.31 9.01
N VAL A 6 11.10 -12.34 8.40
CA VAL A 6 11.39 -12.35 6.96
C VAL A 6 10.11 -12.30 6.15
N ALA A 7 9.07 -13.05 6.56
CA ALA A 7 7.77 -13.00 5.90
C ALA A 7 7.12 -11.61 5.99
N ILE A 8 7.21 -10.92 7.13
CA ILE A 8 6.68 -9.55 7.30
C ILE A 8 7.46 -8.55 6.42
N TRP A 9 8.77 -8.70 6.30
CA TRP A 9 9.57 -7.89 5.37
C TRP A 9 9.21 -8.13 3.91
N VAL A 10 9.01 -9.38 3.51
CA VAL A 10 8.56 -9.71 2.14
C VAL A 10 7.17 -9.13 1.89
N ALA A 11 6.25 -9.22 2.86
CA ALA A 11 4.91 -8.62 2.74
C ALA A 11 4.99 -7.09 2.54
N GLY A 12 5.82 -6.39 3.33
CA GLY A 12 6.08 -4.97 3.15
C GLY A 12 6.68 -4.63 1.79
N ALA A 13 7.66 -5.40 1.32
CA ALA A 13 8.28 -5.22 0.01
C ALA A 13 7.28 -5.45 -1.14
N VAL A 14 6.42 -6.46 -1.03
CA VAL A 14 5.34 -6.72 -1.98
C VAL A 14 4.33 -5.57 -1.99
N GLN A 15 3.92 -5.04 -0.84
CA GLN A 15 3.04 -3.86 -0.78
C GLN A 15 3.65 -2.64 -1.49
N LEU A 16 4.96 -2.41 -1.32
CA LEU A 16 5.67 -1.36 -2.06
C LEU A 16 5.69 -1.62 -3.57
N ALA A 17 5.92 -2.86 -3.99
CA ALA A 17 5.88 -3.24 -5.39
C ALA A 17 4.49 -3.04 -6.00
N ILE A 18 3.41 -3.38 -5.28
CA ILE A 18 2.04 -3.14 -5.72
C ILE A 18 1.76 -1.63 -5.77
N ALA A 19 2.28 -0.82 -4.84
CA ALA A 19 2.11 0.63 -4.86
C ALA A 19 2.78 1.26 -6.09
N ALA A 20 4.02 0.82 -6.38
CA ALA A 20 4.74 1.22 -7.58
C ALA A 20 4.01 0.77 -8.87
N ALA A 21 3.47 -0.45 -8.87
CA ALA A 21 2.67 -0.96 -9.99
C ALA A 21 1.39 -0.14 -10.22
N ASN A 22 0.70 0.30 -9.16
CA ASN A 22 -0.47 1.18 -9.28
C ASN A 22 -0.11 2.53 -9.90
N LEU A 23 1.04 3.09 -9.53
CA LEU A 23 1.56 4.33 -10.09
C LEU A 23 1.94 4.17 -11.59
N GLU A 24 2.60 3.06 -11.92
CA GLU A 24 2.92 2.68 -13.31
C GLU A 24 1.67 2.45 -14.15
N VAL A 25 0.65 1.76 -13.62
CA VAL A 25 -0.62 1.54 -14.29
C VAL A 25 -1.34 2.87 -14.51
N ALA A 26 -1.40 3.75 -13.50
CA ALA A 26 -1.96 5.09 -13.68
C ALA A 26 -1.23 5.89 -14.77
N ARG A 27 0.09 5.72 -14.88
CA ARG A 27 0.91 6.34 -15.93
C ARG A 27 0.69 5.72 -17.31
N LYS A 28 0.63 4.38 -17.41
CA LYS A 28 0.47 3.62 -18.66
C LYS A 28 -0.95 3.66 -19.23
N LEU A 29 -1.96 3.75 -18.38
CA LEU A 29 -3.36 3.89 -18.82
C LEU A 29 -3.66 5.28 -19.40
N ASP A 30 -2.63 6.13 -19.50
CA ASP A 30 -2.68 7.45 -20.10
C ASP A 30 -3.80 8.28 -19.47
N TYR A 31 -3.78 8.32 -18.13
CA TYR A 31 -4.81 8.97 -17.32
C TYR A 31 -5.18 10.33 -17.90
N ARG A 32 -4.22 11.16 -18.31
CA ARG A 32 -4.50 12.46 -18.94
C ARG A 32 -5.32 12.38 -20.23
N ALA A 33 -5.07 11.41 -21.10
CA ALA A 33 -5.75 11.29 -22.39
C ALA A 33 -7.16 10.69 -22.25
N ASN A 34 -7.34 9.70 -21.38
CA ASN A 34 -8.65 9.09 -21.11
C ASN A 34 -9.52 9.93 -20.15
N LEU A 35 -8.92 10.62 -19.18
CA LEU A 35 -9.63 11.54 -18.27
C LEU A 35 -10.03 12.84 -18.93
N ALA A 36 -9.36 13.27 -20.01
CA ALA A 36 -9.81 14.40 -20.83
C ALA A 36 -11.14 14.10 -21.55
N ARG A 37 -11.53 12.83 -21.68
CA ARG A 37 -12.86 12.41 -22.18
C ARG A 37 -13.90 12.29 -21.06
N LEU A 38 -13.48 12.33 -19.80
CA LEU A 38 -14.35 12.28 -18.63
C LEU A 38 -14.60 13.70 -18.12
N THR A 39 -15.71 13.88 -17.38
CA THR A 39 -15.98 15.15 -16.71
C THR A 39 -14.89 15.44 -15.66
N PRO A 40 -14.44 16.70 -15.51
CA PRO A 40 -13.31 17.07 -14.65
C PRO A 40 -13.48 16.63 -13.18
N ILE A 41 -14.73 16.53 -12.71
CA ILE A 41 -15.06 16.02 -11.36
C ILE A 41 -14.66 14.54 -11.21
N VAL A 42 -15.01 13.69 -12.16
CA VAL A 42 -14.66 12.26 -12.12
C VAL A 42 -13.15 12.10 -12.13
N ALA A 43 -12.47 12.95 -12.89
CA ALA A 43 -11.03 12.86 -12.99
C ALA A 43 -10.28 13.22 -11.71
N GLN A 44 -10.76 14.25 -11.00
CA GLN A 44 -10.21 14.65 -9.72
C GLN A 44 -10.45 13.60 -8.65
N VAL A 45 -11.65 12.99 -8.60
CA VAL A 45 -11.96 11.91 -7.65
C VAL A 45 -11.05 10.72 -7.90
N PHE A 46 -10.84 10.33 -9.15
CA PHE A 46 -10.02 9.17 -9.49
C PHE A 46 -8.53 9.40 -9.16
N LEU A 47 -8.02 10.61 -9.43
CA LEU A 47 -6.67 11.00 -9.04
C LEU A 47 -6.50 11.02 -7.51
N ALA A 48 -7.46 11.59 -6.78
CA ALA A 48 -7.43 11.63 -5.32
C ALA A 48 -7.44 10.22 -4.72
N HIS A 49 -8.28 9.32 -5.26
CA HIS A 49 -8.31 7.91 -4.83
C HIS A 49 -7.00 7.19 -5.13
N ALA A 50 -6.43 7.36 -6.32
CA ALA A 50 -5.16 6.73 -6.68
C ALA A 50 -4.02 7.19 -5.75
N VAL A 51 -3.92 8.50 -5.49
CA VAL A 51 -2.93 9.05 -4.55
C VAL A 51 -3.16 8.54 -3.13
N TYR A 52 -4.42 8.47 -2.68
CA TYR A 52 -4.78 7.94 -1.37
C TYR A 52 -4.35 6.49 -1.20
N ILE A 53 -4.66 5.62 -2.17
CA ILE A 53 -4.28 4.20 -2.14
C ILE A 53 -2.76 4.04 -2.06
N VAL A 54 -2.01 4.78 -2.88
CA VAL A 54 -0.53 4.74 -2.86
C VAL A 54 0.01 5.20 -1.51
N LEU A 55 -0.51 6.29 -0.94
CA LEU A 55 -0.09 6.77 0.38
C LEU A 55 -0.35 5.75 1.48
N VAL A 56 -1.53 5.14 1.50
CA VAL A 56 -1.89 4.11 2.49
C VAL A 56 -0.98 2.88 2.34
N MET A 57 -0.70 2.44 1.12
CA MET A 57 0.20 1.28 0.90
C MET A 57 1.65 1.57 1.29
N ILE A 58 2.15 2.79 1.04
CA ILE A 58 3.49 3.19 1.51
C ILE A 58 3.53 3.21 3.03
N TRP A 59 2.46 3.71 3.68
CA TRP A 59 2.37 3.72 5.13
C TRP A 59 2.38 2.30 5.72
N PHE A 60 1.55 1.40 5.18
CA PHE A 60 1.50 0.00 5.61
C PHE A 60 2.81 -0.73 5.36
N SER A 61 3.42 -0.53 4.20
CA SER A 61 4.74 -1.09 3.89
C SER A 61 5.81 -0.60 4.86
N SER A 62 5.78 0.68 5.22
CA SER A 62 6.73 1.27 6.19
C SER A 62 6.57 0.63 7.58
N ILE A 63 5.34 0.38 8.03
CA ILE A 63 5.07 -0.34 9.29
C ILE A 63 5.65 -1.76 9.22
N CYS A 64 5.40 -2.48 8.13
CA CYS A 64 5.92 -3.83 7.94
C CYS A 64 7.45 -3.89 7.87
N LEU A 65 8.13 -2.90 7.28
CA LEU A 65 9.59 -2.90 7.13
C LEU A 65 10.31 -2.44 8.39
N VAL A 66 9.84 -1.35 9.03
CA VAL A 66 10.49 -0.75 10.20
C VAL A 66 10.18 -1.53 11.47
N PHE A 67 8.91 -1.92 11.67
CA PHE A 67 8.44 -2.52 12.92
C PHE A 67 8.25 -4.03 12.83
N ALA A 68 8.92 -4.71 11.87
CA ALA A 68 8.77 -6.15 11.66
C ALA A 68 9.07 -6.99 12.92
N ARG A 69 10.00 -6.50 13.75
CA ARG A 69 10.39 -7.15 15.02
C ARG A 69 9.32 -6.97 16.08
N GLU A 70 8.76 -5.77 16.23
CA GLU A 70 7.64 -5.51 17.12
C GLU A 70 6.35 -6.23 16.66
N LEU A 71 6.10 -6.31 15.35
CA LEU A 71 4.95 -7.06 14.81
C LEU A 71 5.08 -8.57 15.08
N ALA A 72 6.31 -9.09 15.10
CA ALA A 72 6.59 -10.48 15.42
C ALA A 72 6.65 -10.78 16.93
N SER A 73 6.54 -9.77 17.82
CA SER A 73 6.65 -9.97 19.27
C SER A 73 5.44 -10.69 19.87
N GLY A 74 4.29 -10.67 19.19
CA GLY A 74 3.05 -11.30 19.65
C GLY A 74 2.24 -10.49 20.67
N ASP A 75 2.64 -9.25 20.96
CA ASP A 75 1.90 -8.33 21.82
C ASP A 75 0.45 -8.12 21.33
N PRO A 76 -0.52 -7.78 22.20
CA PRO A 76 -1.90 -7.49 21.79
C PRO A 76 -1.97 -6.38 20.73
N LEU A 77 -1.12 -5.36 20.86
CA LEU A 77 -0.98 -4.28 19.87
C LEU A 77 -0.45 -4.79 18.53
N ALA A 78 0.57 -5.65 18.57
CA ALA A 78 1.16 -6.27 17.37
C ALA A 78 0.13 -7.13 16.63
N ARG A 79 -0.68 -7.90 17.36
CA ARG A 79 -1.78 -8.73 16.83
C ARG A 79 -2.92 -7.88 16.24
N PHE A 80 -3.27 -6.79 16.89
CA PHE A 80 -4.28 -5.86 16.37
C PHE A 80 -3.82 -5.21 15.07
N LEU A 81 -2.57 -4.72 15.02
CA LEU A 81 -1.99 -4.10 13.83
C LEU A 81 -1.84 -5.09 12.67
N THR A 82 -1.32 -6.31 12.92
CA THR A 82 -1.23 -7.35 11.88
C THR A 82 -2.61 -7.81 11.42
N GLY A 83 -3.59 -7.92 12.31
CA GLY A 83 -4.98 -8.20 11.94
C GLY A 83 -5.58 -7.11 11.05
N GLY A 84 -5.34 -5.84 11.37
CA GLY A 84 -5.75 -4.72 10.54
C GLY A 84 -5.08 -4.74 9.17
N LEU A 85 -3.75 -4.91 9.12
CA LEU A 85 -2.97 -5.02 7.89
C LEU A 85 -3.40 -6.20 7.00
N ALA A 86 -3.89 -7.30 7.58
CA ALA A 86 -4.37 -8.45 6.81
C ALA A 86 -5.79 -8.27 6.27
N ALA A 87 -6.59 -7.39 6.87
CA ALA A 87 -7.97 -7.12 6.45
C ALA A 87 -8.06 -6.13 5.29
N PHE A 88 -7.07 -5.25 5.14
CA PHE A 88 -6.96 -4.25 4.06
C PHE A 88 -6.14 -4.77 2.89
#